data_AF-A0A968FWU0-F1
#
_entry.id   AF-A0A968FWU0-F1
#
_cell.length_a   1.000
_cell.length_b   1.000
_cell.length_c   1.000
_cell.angle_alpha   90.00
_cell.angle_beta   90.00
_cell.angle_gamma   90.00
#
_symmetry.space_group_name_H-M   'P 1'
#
loop_
_entity.id
_entity.type
_entity.pdbx_description
1 polymer ?
#
loop_
_entity_poly.entity_id
_entity_poly.type
_entity_poly.pdbx_seq_one_letter_code
_entity_poly.pdbx_strand_id
1 'polypeptide(L)'
;MPRIGWAFRVGLIGVLMLGWMVPPLFAAEGSEGGLEACKPLEEQPVKVEGWISKKFRKDKRKIIEELGRLGHTRVRVRIFP
;
A
#
# COMPACT_ATOMS: atom_id res chain seq x y z
N MET A 1 52.63 -14.49 12.98
CA MET A 1 51.45 -14.85 13.79
C MET A 1 51.01 -13.60 14.56
N PRO A 2 49.87 -12.96 14.25
CA PRO A 2 49.47 -11.76 14.98
C PRO A 2 48.93 -12.14 16.36
N ARG A 3 49.55 -11.62 17.42
CA ARG A 3 49.08 -11.71 18.81
C ARG A 3 47.87 -10.80 18.98
N ILE A 4 46.68 -11.34 18.75
CA ILE A 4 45.42 -10.66 19.04
C ILE A 4 45.31 -10.46 20.56
N GLY A 5 45.39 -9.20 20.99
CA GLY A 5 45.23 -8.81 22.39
C GLY A 5 43.83 -9.13 22.90
N TRP A 6 43.70 -9.39 24.19
CA TRP A 6 42.42 -9.76 24.81
C TRP A 6 41.31 -8.72 24.58
N ALA A 7 41.67 -7.43 24.57
CA ALA A 7 40.77 -6.33 24.19
C ALA A 7 40.22 -6.45 22.75
N PHE A 8 41.03 -6.99 21.82
CA PHE A 8 40.62 -7.23 20.43
C PHE A 8 39.66 -8.42 20.31
N ARG A 9 39.84 -9.45 21.16
CA ARG A 9 38.90 -10.59 21.25
C ARG A 9 37.55 -10.18 21.83
N VAL A 10 37.55 -9.38 22.90
CA VAL A 10 36.32 -8.90 23.54
C VAL A 10 35.59 -7.92 22.61
N GLY A 11 36.32 -7.03 21.93
CA GLY A 11 35.73 -6.14 20.92
C GLY A 11 35.11 -6.89 19.75
N LEU A 12 35.79 -7.92 19.21
CA LEU A 12 35.28 -8.73 18.11
C LEU A 12 34.03 -9.54 18.50
N ILE A 13 34.01 -10.11 19.70
CA ILE A 13 32.85 -10.84 20.23
C ILE A 13 31.68 -9.88 20.49
N GLY A 14 31.94 -8.67 20.99
CA GLY A 14 30.93 -7.63 21.18
C GLY A 14 30.28 -7.19 19.87
N VAL A 15 31.06 -7.02 18.79
CA VAL A 15 30.56 -6.67 17.46
C VAL A 15 29.74 -7.81 16.84
N LEU A 16 30.18 -9.06 17.01
CA LEU A 16 29.43 -10.24 16.53
C LEU A 16 28.09 -10.41 17.26
N MET A 17 28.05 -10.18 18.58
CA MET A 17 26.81 -10.23 19.38
C MET A 17 25.85 -9.08 19.04
N LEU A 18 26.35 -7.88 18.79
CA LEU A 18 25.52 -6.75 18.33
C LEU A 18 24.89 -7.03 16.96
N GLY A 19 25.62 -7.69 16.06
CA GLY A 19 25.13 -8.07 14.73
C GLY A 19 24.04 -9.14 14.74
N TRP A 20 24.01 -10.02 15.75
CA TRP A 20 22.94 -11.03 15.92
C TRP A 20 21.70 -10.49 16.62
N MET A 21 21.81 -9.36 17.32
CA MET A 21 20.70 -8.70 18.01
C MET A 21 20.17 -7.49 17.24
N VAL A 22 20.50 -7.36 15.95
CA VAL A 22 19.78 -6.50 15.03
C VAL A 22 18.51 -7.26 14.63
N PRO A 23 17.32 -6.90 15.16
CA PRO A 23 16.09 -7.52 14.70
C PRO A 23 15.97 -7.35 13.19
N PRO A 24 15.37 -8.30 12.46
CA PRO A 24 15.10 -8.17 11.02
C PRO A 24 14.11 -7.04 10.69
N LEU A 25 13.81 -6.14 11.64
CA LEU A 25 13.01 -4.93 11.43
C LEU A 25 13.54 -4.06 10.29
N PHE A 26 14.86 -4.07 10.01
CA PHE A 26 15.46 -3.37 8.87
C PHE A 26 15.59 -4.20 7.59
N ALA A 27 15.29 -5.50 7.62
CA ALA A 27 15.13 -6.31 6.41
C ALA A 27 13.67 -6.30 5.90
N ALA A 28 12.75 -5.71 6.67
CA ALA A 28 11.34 -5.53 6.32
C ALA A 28 11.01 -4.14 5.76
N GLU A 29 12.02 -3.35 5.35
CA GLU A 29 11.84 -2.16 4.50
C GLU A 29 12.13 -2.48 3.02
N GLY A 30 11.77 -3.69 2.59
CA GLY A 30 11.29 -3.86 1.24
C GLY A 30 9.85 -3.38 1.21
N SER A 31 9.62 -2.08 0.97
CA SER A 31 8.35 -1.63 0.40
C SER A 31 8.31 -2.15 -1.05
N GLU A 32 8.13 -3.45 -1.17
CA GLU A 32 7.64 -4.06 -2.39
C GLU A 32 6.25 -3.45 -2.57
N GLY A 33 6.09 -2.60 -3.57
CA GLY A 33 4.77 -2.27 -4.13
C GLY A 33 4.18 -3.52 -4.79
N GLY A 34 3.95 -4.55 -3.98
CA GLY A 34 3.73 -5.92 -4.40
C GLY A 34 2.61 -6.53 -3.57
N LEU A 35 1.38 -6.26 -4.03
CA LEU A 35 0.17 -7.03 -3.74
C LEU A 35 -0.01 -7.40 -2.25
N GLU A 36 -0.33 -6.42 -1.40
CA GLU A 36 -1.23 -6.75 -0.28
C GLU A 36 -2.39 -7.54 -0.88
N ALA A 37 -2.68 -8.73 -0.34
CA ALA A 37 -3.73 -9.60 -0.84
C ALA A 37 -4.97 -8.75 -1.11
N CYS A 38 -5.34 -8.60 -2.39
CA CYS A 38 -6.40 -7.68 -2.77
C CYS A 38 -7.67 -8.08 -2.00
N LYS A 39 -8.22 -7.15 -1.23
CA LYS A 39 -9.46 -7.41 -0.51
C LYS A 39 -10.56 -7.73 -1.52
N PRO A 40 -11.47 -8.66 -1.18
CA PRO A 40 -12.61 -8.96 -2.04
C PRO A 40 -13.43 -7.68 -2.28
N LEU A 41 -14.02 -7.58 -3.48
CA LEU A 41 -14.78 -6.41 -3.95
C LEU A 41 -16.02 -6.14 -3.06
N GLU A 42 -16.53 -7.17 -2.38
CA GLU A 42 -17.56 -7.14 -1.36
C GLU A 42 -17.16 -6.26 -0.15
N GLU A 43 -15.90 -6.36 0.26
CA GLU A 43 -15.36 -5.64 1.41
C GLU A 43 -14.84 -4.26 1.02
N GLN A 44 -14.31 -4.12 -0.20
CA GLN A 44 -13.71 -2.88 -0.67
C GLN A 44 -14.24 -2.48 -2.07
N PRO A 45 -15.39 -1.79 -2.13
CA PRO A 45 -15.98 -1.39 -3.40
C PRO A 45 -15.14 -0.30 -4.08
N VAL A 46 -15.04 -0.39 -5.41
CA VAL A 46 -14.24 0.51 -6.24
C VAL A 46 -14.94 1.85 -6.40
N LYS A 47 -14.23 2.94 -6.08
CA LYS A 47 -14.78 4.29 -6.23
C LYS A 47 -14.59 4.79 -7.66
N VAL A 48 -15.70 5.07 -8.35
CA VAL A 48 -15.70 5.68 -9.69
C VAL A 48 -16.05 7.15 -9.55
N GLU A 49 -15.06 8.03 -9.65
CA GLU A 49 -15.27 9.48 -9.69
C GLU A 49 -15.10 9.99 -11.13
N GLY A 50 -15.99 10.89 -11.56
CA GLY A 50 -15.94 11.42 -12.92
C GLY A 50 -16.73 12.70 -13.10
N TRP A 51 -16.41 13.42 -14.16
CA TRP A 51 -17.13 14.61 -14.58
C TRP A 51 -17.96 14.31 -15.83
N ILE A 52 -19.21 14.75 -15.85
CA ILE A 52 -20.08 14.69 -17.02
C ILE A 52 -20.24 16.07 -17.64
N SER A 53 -20.35 16.11 -18.97
CA SER A 53 -20.69 17.33 -19.70
C SER A 53 -22.04 17.89 -19.22
N LYS A 54 -22.19 19.21 -19.29
CA LYS A 54 -23.42 19.93 -18.95
C LYS A 54 -24.65 19.41 -19.70
N LYS A 55 -24.45 18.85 -20.91
CA LYS A 55 -25.50 18.22 -21.73
C LYS A 55 -26.22 17.08 -21.00
N PHE A 56 -25.49 16.30 -20.20
CA PHE A 56 -26.01 15.12 -19.49
C PHE A 56 -26.45 15.43 -18.06
N ARG A 57 -26.59 16.71 -17.70
CA ARG A 57 -27.03 17.12 -16.36
C ARG A 57 -28.37 16.50 -15.96
N LYS A 58 -29.30 16.37 -16.91
CA LYS A 58 -30.63 15.78 -16.70
C LYS A 58 -30.56 14.26 -16.50
N ASP A 59 -29.65 13.60 -17.22
CA ASP A 59 -29.47 12.15 -17.18
C ASP A 59 -28.49 11.68 -16.09
N LYS A 60 -27.90 12.61 -15.32
CA LYS A 60 -26.96 12.33 -14.24
C LYS A 60 -27.42 11.18 -13.33
N ARG A 61 -28.69 11.17 -12.94
CA ARG A 61 -29.24 10.14 -12.05
C ARG A 61 -29.24 8.76 -12.72
N LYS A 62 -29.63 8.67 -13.99
CA LYS A 62 -29.59 7.43 -14.78
C LYS A 62 -28.16 6.92 -14.93
N ILE A 63 -27.21 7.81 -15.24
CA ILE A 63 -25.80 7.46 -15.37
C ILE A 63 -25.25 6.90 -14.05
N ILE A 64 -25.56 7.52 -12.91
CA ILE A 64 -25.16 7.01 -11.59
C ILE A 64 -25.79 5.65 -11.32
N GLU A 65 -27.06 5.46 -11.67
CA GLU A 65 -27.78 4.21 -11.46
C GLU A 65 -27.21 3.07 -12.31
N GLU A 66 -26.94 3.30 -13.60
CA GLU A 66 -26.32 2.31 -14.49
C GLU A 66 -24.92 1.93 -14.01
N LEU A 67 -24.11 2.91 -13.62
CA LEU A 67 -22.77 2.65 -13.07
C LEU A 67 -22.82 1.92 -11.72
N GLY A 68 -23.87 2.14 -10.91
CA GLY A 68 -24.09 1.44 -9.65
C GLY A 68 -24.57 -0.01 -9.84
N ARG A 69 -25.29 -0.30 -10.93
CA ARG A 69 -25.73 -1.66 -11.29
C ARG A 69 -24.59 -2.58 -11.73
N LEU A 70 -23.44 -2.04 -12.10
CA LEU A 70 -22.24 -2.82 -12.42
C LEU A 70 -21.71 -3.61 -11.21
N GLY A 71 -22.20 -3.30 -9.99
CA GLY A 71 -21.87 -4.04 -8.77
C GLY A 71 -20.52 -3.61 -8.18
N HIS A 72 -20.43 -3.66 -6.84
CA HIS A 72 -19.20 -3.35 -6.09
C HIS A 72 -18.54 -2.00 -6.43
N THR A 73 -19.32 -1.02 -6.89
CA THR A 73 -18.84 0.30 -7.25
C THR A 73 -19.52 1.40 -6.42
N ARG A 74 -18.73 2.39 -5.99
CA ARG A 74 -19.21 3.64 -5.40
C ARG A 74 -19.05 4.76 -6.41
N VAL A 75 -20.17 5.21 -6.98
CA VAL A 75 -20.15 6.17 -8.09
C VAL A 75 -20.35 7.59 -7.59
N ARG A 76 -19.46 8.50 -7.99
CA ARG A 76 -19.56 9.93 -7.72
C ARG A 76 -19.35 10.75 -9.00
N VAL A 77 -20.45 11.06 -9.66
CA VAL A 77 -20.46 11.90 -10.86
C VAL A 77 -20.71 13.36 -10.51
N ARG A 78 -19.84 14.25 -10.99
CA ARG A 78 -19.98 15.71 -10.90
C ARG A 78 -20.27 16.31 -12.27
N ILE A 79 -20.96 17.45 -12.30
CA ILE A 79 -21.21 18.17 -13.55
C ILE A 79 -20.02 19.09 -13.79
N PHE A 80 -19.45 19.05 -14.99
CA PHE A 80 -18.32 19.92 -15.35
C PHE A 80 -18.69 21.40 -15.10
N PRO A 81 -17.80 22.18 -14.43
CA PRO A 81 -18.09 23.57 -14.05
C PRO A 81 -18.49 24.45 -15.23
#